data_AF-A0A383AJE5-F1
#
_entry.id   AF-A0A383AJE5-F1
#
_cell.length_a   1.000
_cell.length_b   1.000
_cell.length_c   1.000
_cell.angle_alpha   90.00
_cell.angle_beta   90.00
_cell.angle_gamma   90.00
#
_symmetry.space_group_name_H-M   'P 1'
#
loop_
_entity.id
_entity.type
_entity.pdbx_description
1 polymer ?
#
loop_
_entity_poly.entity_id
_entity_poly.type
_entity_poly.pdbx_seq_one_letter_code
_entity_poly.pdbx_strand_id
1 'polypeptide(L)'
;MVPKTRTIALICGLLLTACLALSAEKPNRVVSINVCTDQLLVMLVERKRIASLSHLATDPHTSWIVEEAQDLHLNHGIAEEIIALTPDLIVTAAFSFRPTVATLRQLGYTVVEIQLASSLE
;
A
#
# COMPACT_ATOMS: atom_id res chain seq x y z
N MET A 1 -13.22 53.24 4.23
CA MET A 1 -11.92 52.53 4.40
C MET A 1 -12.15 51.27 5.23
N VAL A 2 -12.46 50.15 4.56
CA VAL A 2 -12.68 48.85 5.20
C VAL A 2 -11.31 48.27 5.58
N PRO A 3 -11.11 47.77 6.81
CA PRO A 3 -9.77 47.54 7.36
C PRO A 3 -9.10 46.34 6.71
N LYS A 4 -7.97 46.58 6.04
CA LYS A 4 -7.05 45.58 5.43
C LYS A 4 -6.71 44.41 6.36
N THR A 5 -6.76 44.62 7.67
CA THR A 5 -6.48 43.62 8.71
C THR A 5 -7.53 42.51 8.81
N ARG A 6 -8.81 42.79 8.54
CA ARG A 6 -9.87 41.75 8.54
C ARG A 6 -9.74 40.84 7.32
N THR A 7 -9.37 41.41 6.17
CA THR A 7 -9.17 40.66 4.92
C THR A 7 -7.97 39.71 5.02
N ILE A 8 -6.87 40.12 5.66
CA ILE A 8 -5.67 39.28 5.85
C ILE A 8 -5.97 38.11 6.79
N ALA A 9 -6.71 38.33 7.88
CA ALA A 9 -7.09 37.28 8.82
C ALA A 9 -8.03 36.22 8.17
N LEU A 10 -8.95 36.66 7.30
CA LEU A 10 -9.84 35.77 6.54
C LEU A 10 -9.10 34.91 5.52
N ILE A 11 -8.12 35.47 4.82
CA ILE A 11 -7.29 34.73 3.84
C ILE A 11 -6.39 33.71 4.54
N CYS A 12 -5.79 34.09 5.68
CA CYS A 12 -4.94 33.18 6.46
C CYS A 12 -5.75 32.03 7.08
N GLY A 13 -6.98 32.31 7.56
CA GLY A 13 -7.89 31.28 8.03
C GLY A 13 -8.32 30.31 6.93
N LEU A 14 -8.62 30.79 5.72
CA LEU A 14 -9.04 29.95 4.59
C LEU A 14 -7.91 29.02 4.08
N LEU A 15 -6.67 29.51 4.09
CA LEU A 15 -5.49 28.73 3.70
C LEU A 15 -5.17 27.61 4.70
N LEU A 16 -5.40 27.84 6.00
CA LEU A 16 -5.12 26.84 7.03
C LEU A 16 -6.09 25.65 6.97
N THR A 17 -7.37 25.90 6.67
CA THR A 17 -8.39 24.85 6.50
C THR A 17 -8.18 24.02 5.23
N ALA A 18 -7.71 24.66 4.14
CA ALA A 18 -7.37 23.96 2.90
C ALA A 18 -6.16 23.01 3.07
N CYS A 19 -5.22 23.37 3.94
CA CYS A 19 -4.03 22.56 4.21
C CYS A 19 -4.35 21.26 4.97
N LEU A 20 -5.35 21.28 5.86
CA LEU A 20 -5.81 20.10 6.61
C LEU A 20 -6.60 19.09 5.75
N ALA A 21 -7.25 19.57 4.69
CA ALA A 21 -8.02 18.72 3.78
C ALA A 21 -7.16 17.95 2.77
N LEU A 22 -5.87 18.29 2.64
CA LEU A 22 -4.94 17.69 1.69
C LEU A 22 -4.10 16.57 2.31
N SER A 23 -4.71 15.76 3.18
CA SER A 23 -4.10 14.49 3.58
C SER A 23 -4.46 13.44 2.55
N ALA A 24 -3.49 12.95 1.78
CA ALA A 24 -3.71 11.86 0.85
C ALA A 24 -4.27 10.65 1.64
N GLU A 25 -5.45 10.19 1.26
CA GLU A 25 -6.08 9.06 1.94
C GLU A 25 -5.18 7.83 1.80
N LYS A 26 -4.88 7.19 2.93
CA LYS A 26 -4.00 6.04 2.94
C LYS A 26 -4.73 4.83 2.29
N PRO A 27 -4.05 3.98 1.51
CA PRO A 27 -4.68 2.82 0.88
C PRO A 27 -5.35 1.88 1.88
N ASN A 28 -6.61 1.52 1.71
CA ASN A 28 -7.40 0.73 2.66
C ASN A 28 -7.49 -0.76 2.30
N ARG A 29 -7.11 -1.17 1.09
CA ARG A 29 -7.13 -2.55 0.59
C ARG A 29 -5.79 -2.90 -0.05
N VAL A 30 -4.78 -3.06 0.80
CA VAL A 30 -3.40 -3.32 0.39
C VAL A 30 -3.20 -4.82 0.18
N VAL A 31 -2.69 -5.18 -1.00
CA VAL A 31 -2.33 -6.55 -1.35
C VAL A 31 -0.82 -6.66 -1.51
N SER A 32 -0.20 -7.67 -0.92
CA SER A 32 1.15 -8.06 -1.29
C SER A 32 1.16 -9.39 -2.04
N ILE A 33 2.03 -9.47 -3.06
CA ILE A 33 2.22 -10.65 -3.89
C ILE A 33 3.63 -11.22 -3.74
N ASN A 34 4.37 -10.89 -2.68
CA ASN A 34 5.74 -11.36 -2.48
C ASN A 34 6.07 -11.50 -0.99
N VAL A 35 6.71 -12.63 -0.63
CA VAL A 35 7.02 -12.98 0.76
C VAL A 35 7.82 -11.92 1.51
N CYS A 36 8.78 -11.24 0.90
CA CYS A 36 9.56 -10.19 1.58
C CYS A 36 8.70 -8.96 1.86
N THR A 37 7.81 -8.59 0.93
CA THR A 37 6.91 -7.45 1.11
C THR A 37 5.72 -7.77 2.02
N ASP A 38 5.33 -9.05 2.15
CA ASP A 38 4.32 -9.47 3.11
C ASP A 38 4.73 -9.07 4.55
N GLN A 39 6.01 -9.24 4.86
CA GLN A 39 6.56 -9.01 6.20
C GLN A 39 6.68 -7.52 6.46
N LEU A 40 7.00 -6.72 5.43
CA LEU A 40 6.91 -5.26 5.51
C LEU A 40 5.47 -4.80 5.77
N LEU A 41 4.47 -5.40 5.12
CA LEU A 41 3.07 -5.02 5.34
C LEU A 41 2.64 -5.31 6.77
N VAL A 42 2.95 -6.50 7.30
CA VAL A 42 2.62 -6.85 8.70
C VAL A 42 3.26 -5.88 9.70
N MET A 43 4.49 -5.41 9.44
CA MET A 43 5.18 -4.48 10.33
C MET A 43 4.70 -3.03 10.22
N LEU A 44 4.27 -2.58 9.03
CA LEU A 44 4.08 -1.16 8.73
C LEU A 44 2.63 -0.76 8.47
N VAL A 45 1.73 -1.71 8.22
CA VAL A 45 0.34 -1.46 7.84
C VAL A 45 -0.61 -2.01 8.90
N GLU A 46 -1.60 -1.19 9.29
CA GLU A 46 -2.68 -1.64 10.17
C GLU A 46 -3.36 -2.89 9.57
N ARG A 47 -3.42 -3.97 10.34
CA ARG A 47 -3.98 -5.28 9.95
C ARG A 47 -5.24 -5.21 9.08
N LYS A 48 -6.22 -4.40 9.48
CA LYS A 48 -7.52 -4.24 8.79
C LYS A 48 -7.42 -3.68 7.37
N ARG A 49 -6.28 -3.07 7.01
CA ARG A 49 -6.01 -2.50 5.68
C ARG A 49 -5.26 -3.47 4.77
N ILE A 50 -4.84 -4.63 5.29
CA ILE A 50 -4.20 -5.68 4.50
C ILE A 50 -5.31 -6.59 3.97
N ALA A 51 -5.53 -6.55 2.65
CA ALA A 51 -6.52 -7.38 1.98
C ALA A 51 -6.01 -8.80 1.73
N SER A 52 -4.73 -8.96 1.37
CA SER A 52 -4.09 -10.28 1.22
C SER A 52 -2.57 -10.22 1.29
N LEU A 53 -1.97 -11.37 1.61
CA LEU A 53 -0.53 -11.64 1.52
C LEU A 53 -0.27 -12.78 0.54
N SER A 54 0.97 -13.00 0.13
CA SER A 54 1.32 -14.15 -0.68
C SER A 54 1.10 -15.46 0.10
N HIS A 55 0.83 -16.56 -0.60
CA HIS A 55 0.67 -17.89 0.00
C HIS A 55 1.90 -18.36 0.78
N LEU A 56 3.08 -17.79 0.49
CA LEU A 56 4.31 -18.07 1.21
C LEU A 56 4.33 -17.48 2.63
N ALA A 57 3.46 -16.50 2.93
CA ALA A 57 3.42 -15.86 4.23
C ALA A 57 3.13 -16.83 5.40
N THR A 58 2.44 -17.94 5.13
CA THR A 58 2.13 -19.00 6.12
C THR A 58 3.06 -20.21 6.05
N ASP A 59 4.07 -20.20 5.18
CA ASP A 59 5.05 -21.28 5.08
C ASP A 59 6.23 -21.01 6.05
N PRO A 60 6.43 -21.85 7.08
CA PRO A 60 7.50 -21.65 8.07
C PRO A 60 8.91 -21.81 7.50
N HIS A 61 9.06 -22.35 6.28
CA HIS A 61 10.36 -22.44 5.62
C HIS A 61 10.74 -21.15 4.88
N THR A 62 9.79 -20.26 4.59
CA THR A 62 10.01 -19.07 3.75
C THR A 62 9.57 -17.76 4.40
N SER A 63 8.82 -17.81 5.51
CA SER A 63 8.25 -16.64 6.18
C SER A 63 8.55 -16.64 7.69
N TRP A 64 8.82 -15.45 8.25
CA TRP A 64 8.93 -15.24 9.70
C TRP A 64 7.66 -14.67 10.34
N ILE A 65 6.61 -14.42 9.54
CA ILE A 65 5.34 -13.86 9.98
C ILE A 65 4.20 -14.89 9.98
N VAL A 66 4.51 -16.18 10.14
CA VAL A 66 3.52 -17.26 9.98
C VAL A 66 2.33 -17.08 10.90
N GLU A 67 2.56 -16.67 12.16
CA GLU A 67 1.51 -16.45 13.15
C GLU A 67 0.67 -15.21 12.81
N GLU A 68 1.32 -14.12 12.43
CA GLU A 68 0.65 -12.90 12.03
C GLU A 68 -0.14 -13.07 10.74
N ALA A 69 0.32 -13.90 9.80
CA ALA A 69 -0.38 -14.17 8.56
C ALA A 69 -1.65 -15.04 8.75
N GLN A 70 -1.81 -15.69 9.91
CA GLN A 70 -3.02 -16.47 10.23
C GLN A 70 -4.25 -15.57 10.10
N ASP A 71 -5.28 -16.05 9.41
CA ASP A 71 -6.53 -15.34 9.10
C ASP A 71 -6.48 -14.25 8.01
N LEU A 72 -5.34 -14.00 7.35
CA LEU A 72 -5.37 -13.23 6.09
C LEU A 72 -5.74 -14.11 4.91
N HIS A 73 -6.38 -13.47 3.93
CA HIS A 73 -6.49 -14.06 2.61
C HIS A 73 -5.08 -14.23 2.00
N LEU A 74 -4.83 -15.39 1.41
CA LEU A 74 -3.57 -15.73 0.77
C LEU A 74 -3.75 -15.75 -0.73
N ASN A 75 -2.76 -15.23 -1.47
CA ASN A 75 -2.77 -15.18 -2.92
C ASN A 75 -1.52 -15.81 -3.55
N HIS A 76 -1.63 -16.22 -4.81
CA HIS A 76 -0.54 -16.79 -5.60
C HIS A 76 0.10 -15.78 -6.55
N GLY A 77 -0.24 -14.48 -6.43
CA GLY A 77 0.27 -13.42 -7.29
C GLY A 77 -0.24 -13.51 -8.73
N ILE A 78 -1.40 -14.14 -8.96
CA ILE A 78 -2.07 -14.24 -10.26
C ILE A 78 -2.97 -13.01 -10.45
N ALA A 79 -2.94 -12.38 -11.63
CA ALA A 79 -3.59 -11.08 -11.84
C ALA A 79 -5.09 -11.13 -11.56
N GLU A 80 -5.77 -12.18 -12.02
CA GLU A 80 -7.20 -12.40 -11.85
C GLU A 80 -7.60 -12.56 -10.38
N GLU A 81 -6.79 -13.27 -9.61
CA GLU A 81 -6.97 -13.42 -8.15
C GLU A 81 -6.82 -12.07 -7.46
N ILE A 82 -5.80 -11.28 -7.83
CA ILE A 82 -5.56 -9.97 -7.26
C ILE A 82 -6.68 -8.98 -7.61
N ILE A 83 -7.18 -8.99 -8.85
CA ILE A 83 -8.27 -8.13 -9.32
C ILE A 83 -9.55 -8.40 -8.51
N ALA A 84 -9.87 -9.66 -8.24
CA ALA A 84 -11.05 -10.06 -7.49
C ALA A 84 -11.06 -9.51 -6.05
N LEU A 85 -9.87 -9.22 -5.49
CA LEU A 85 -9.72 -8.64 -4.15
C LEU A 85 -9.96 -7.12 -4.11
N THR A 86 -10.21 -6.49 -5.26
CA THR A 86 -10.44 -5.04 -5.39
C THR A 86 -9.40 -4.18 -4.63
N PRO A 87 -8.09 -4.39 -4.87
CA PRO A 87 -7.06 -3.65 -4.16
C PRO A 87 -6.99 -2.19 -4.61
N ASP A 88 -6.64 -1.31 -3.68
CA ASP A 88 -6.29 0.08 -3.96
C ASP A 88 -4.78 0.32 -3.96
N LEU A 89 -3.99 -0.63 -3.45
CA LEU A 89 -2.54 -0.68 -3.57
C LEU A 89 -2.05 -2.12 -3.66
N ILE A 90 -1.16 -2.40 -4.61
CA ILE A 90 -0.48 -3.68 -4.76
C ILE A 90 1.01 -3.47 -4.53
N VAL A 91 1.61 -4.27 -3.65
CA VAL A 91 3.03 -4.17 -3.28
C VAL A 91 3.74 -5.47 -3.62
N THR A 92 4.92 -5.35 -4.22
CA THR A 92 5.79 -6.49 -4.55
C THR A 92 7.27 -6.09 -4.46
N ALA A 93 8.16 -7.08 -4.50
CA ALA A 93 9.59 -6.84 -4.62
C ALA A 93 10.02 -6.74 -6.09
N ALA A 94 11.09 -5.99 -6.35
CA ALA A 94 11.71 -5.92 -7.66
C ALA A 94 11.99 -7.33 -8.23
N PHE A 95 11.84 -7.46 -9.55
CA PHE A 95 12.06 -8.69 -10.32
C PHE A 95 11.06 -9.83 -10.09
N SER A 96 10.11 -9.68 -9.17
CA SER A 96 9.06 -10.67 -8.91
C SER A 96 7.82 -10.41 -9.77
N PHE A 97 7.11 -11.48 -10.17
CA PHE A 97 5.78 -11.42 -10.82
C PHE A 97 5.68 -10.47 -12.03
N ARG A 98 6.74 -10.37 -12.86
CA ARG A 98 6.83 -9.41 -13.98
C ARG A 98 5.61 -9.40 -14.91
N PRO A 99 5.07 -10.56 -15.37
CA PRO A 99 3.88 -10.56 -16.22
C PRO A 99 2.65 -10.03 -15.48
N THR A 100 2.40 -10.51 -14.25
CA THR A 100 1.30 -10.05 -13.41
C THR A 100 1.36 -8.53 -13.20
N VAL A 101 2.52 -8.00 -12.85
CA VAL A 101 2.72 -6.56 -12.62
C VAL A 101 2.42 -5.76 -13.88
N ALA A 102 2.87 -6.23 -15.05
CA ALA A 102 2.59 -5.57 -16.32
C ALA A 102 1.07 -5.53 -16.60
N THR A 103 0.38 -6.66 -16.44
CA THR A 103 -1.08 -6.75 -16.62
C THR A 103 -1.84 -5.84 -15.66
N LEU A 104 -1.53 -5.90 -14.36
CA LEU A 104 -2.18 -5.08 -13.34
C LEU A 104 -2.01 -3.57 -13.62
N ARG A 105 -0.81 -3.14 -14.02
CA ARG A 105 -0.57 -1.75 -14.42
C ARG A 105 -1.34 -1.33 -15.66
N GLN A 106 -1.42 -2.20 -16.68
CA GLN A 106 -2.20 -1.94 -17.89
C GLN A 106 -3.69 -1.77 -17.59
N LEU A 107 -4.19 -2.47 -16.57
CA LEU A 107 -5.58 -2.38 -16.10
C LEU A 107 -5.82 -1.21 -15.13
N GLY A 108 -4.80 -0.36 -14.88
CA GLY A 108 -4.93 0.85 -14.08
C GLY A 108 -4.72 0.67 -12.57
N TYR A 109 -4.25 -0.50 -12.12
CA TYR A 109 -3.93 -0.68 -10.70
C TYR A 109 -2.62 0.01 -10.31
N THR A 110 -2.58 0.51 -9.08
CA THR A 110 -1.37 1.08 -8.49
C THR A 110 -0.49 -0.05 -7.97
N VAL A 111 0.64 -0.30 -8.64
CA VAL A 111 1.60 -1.33 -8.27
C VAL A 111 2.95 -0.71 -7.88
N VAL A 112 3.30 -0.84 -6.61
CA VAL A 112 4.59 -0.41 -6.04
C VAL A 112 5.56 -1.57 -6.00
N GLU A 113 6.68 -1.43 -6.71
CA GLU A 113 7.79 -2.37 -6.66
C GLU A 113 8.88 -1.85 -5.73
N ILE A 114 9.06 -2.52 -4.59
CA ILE A 114 10.11 -2.24 -3.64
C ILE A 114 11.44 -2.72 -4.22
N GLN A 115 12.37 -1.78 -4.42
CA GLN A 115 13.71 -2.10 -4.90
C GLN A 115 14.52 -2.84 -3.83
N LEU A 116 15.48 -3.64 -4.27
CA LEU A 116 16.44 -4.25 -3.35
C LEU A 116 17.27 -3.16 -2.67
N ALA A 117 17.51 -3.33 -1.37
CA ALA A 117 18.41 -2.45 -0.65
C ALA A 117 19.83 -2.57 -1.23
N SER A 118 20.47 -1.43 -1.48
CA SER A 118 21.84 -1.34 -1.99
C SER A 118 22.89 -1.20 -0.89
N SER A 119 22.49 -0.84 0.34
CA SER A 119 23.35 -0.67 1.52
C SER A 119 22.54 -0.85 2.81
N LEU A 120 23.23 -1.00 3.94
CA LEU A 120 22.65 -1.07 5.28
C LEU A 120 23.00 0.16 6.16
N GLU A 121 23.79 1.09 5.60
CA GLU A 121 24.19 2.36 6.24
C GLU A 121 23.09 3.42 6.15
#